data_AF-A0A945UM00-F1
#
_entry.id   AF-A0A945UM00-F1
#
_cell.length_a   1.000
_cell.length_b   1.000
_cell.length_c   1.000
_cell.angle_alpha   90.00
_cell.angle_beta   90.00
_cell.angle_gamma   90.00
#
_symmetry.space_group_name_H-M   'P 1'
#
loop_
_entity.id
_entity.type
_entity.pdbx_description
1 polymer ?
#
loop_
_entity_poly.entity_id
_entity_poly.type
_entity_poly.pdbx_seq_one_letter_code
_entity_poly.pdbx_strand_id
1 'polypeptide(L)'
;QRYYKFIKYILFALIVSFAIWLTPHNLPLTGREVGEMAGSQYHPVLKFLGLMPAKNAVVNLIILATFFSFLLYRRGNMADAVSIRAQGKGARVTIIIIGAIAIGLVAQYAVTMLQMDPGELDLPPDRAEYIRTIGYLLLFECAVGVVAIILALLDKGKLGQALYLAVTAFNVTIFLGVYGFVVMEKASPVLRNVAVAQFLQLISCLVVVSVIDVFLFKRAKSLGEMQWGKMTVRSQYALLLLTFVITMNMGLMGFIRSGLRGDWHIFGVMRDTSEWAYTPSNFVMTQQVGGAVLLFMIGCAFMFWLGGINAKKTED
;
A
#
# COMPACT_ATOMS: atom_id res chain seq x y z
N GLN A 1 -0.59 -27.06 -6.42
CA GLN A 1 0.88 -27.32 -6.35
C GLN A 1 1.70 -26.46 -7.33
N ARG A 2 1.25 -26.22 -8.58
CA ARG A 2 2.00 -25.46 -9.62
C ARG A 2 2.64 -24.14 -9.17
N TYR A 3 1.96 -23.33 -8.37
CA TYR A 3 2.44 -22.01 -7.93
C TYR A 3 3.02 -21.96 -6.51
N TYR A 4 3.14 -23.10 -5.82
CA TYR A 4 3.60 -23.16 -4.42
C TYR A 4 5.03 -22.62 -4.24
N LYS A 5 5.88 -22.76 -5.28
CA LYS A 5 7.27 -22.26 -5.27
C LYS A 5 7.39 -20.75 -5.10
N PHE A 6 6.37 -19.98 -5.51
CA PHE A 6 6.38 -18.52 -5.40
C PHE A 6 5.97 -18.02 -4.01
N ILE A 7 5.24 -18.82 -3.24
CA ILE A 7 4.71 -18.43 -1.93
C ILE A 7 5.82 -18.04 -0.96
N LYS A 8 6.96 -18.76 -0.96
CA LYS A 8 8.09 -18.43 -0.07
C LYS A 8 8.69 -17.04 -0.35
N TYR A 9 8.74 -16.61 -1.62
CA TYR A 9 9.27 -15.30 -1.99
C TYR A 9 8.29 -14.18 -1.63
N ILE A 10 6.99 -14.40 -1.86
CA ILE A 10 5.92 -13.49 -1.45
C ILE A 10 5.94 -13.33 0.07
N LEU A 11 6.02 -14.44 0.80
CA LEU A 11 6.04 -14.43 2.26
C LEU A 11 7.29 -13.70 2.79
N PHE A 12 8.46 -13.95 2.22
CA PHE A 12 9.68 -13.23 2.58
C PHE A 12 9.53 -11.72 2.36
N ALA A 13 9.03 -11.31 1.19
CA ALA A 13 8.78 -9.89 0.89
C ALA A 13 7.78 -9.27 1.87
N LEU A 14 6.71 -9.99 2.24
CA LEU A 14 5.70 -9.53 3.20
C LEU A 14 6.28 -9.42 4.62
N ILE A 15 7.05 -10.40 5.08
CA ILE A 15 7.67 -10.38 6.43
C ILE A 15 8.64 -9.19 6.54
N VAL A 16 9.52 -9.01 5.56
CA VAL A 16 10.47 -7.88 5.54
C VAL A 16 9.72 -6.56 5.50
N SER A 17 8.70 -6.44 4.64
CA SER A 17 7.89 -5.22 4.52
C SER A 17 7.15 -4.91 5.83
N PHE A 18 6.57 -5.92 6.48
CA PHE A 18 5.86 -5.76 7.74
C PHE A 18 6.79 -5.35 8.88
N ALA A 19 8.00 -5.93 8.95
CA ALA A 19 9.00 -5.56 9.94
C ALA A 19 9.43 -4.09 9.80
N ILE A 20 9.67 -3.63 8.57
CA ILE A 20 10.01 -2.21 8.31
C ILE A 20 8.82 -1.32 8.66
N TRP A 21 7.61 -1.68 8.22
CA TRP A 21 6.40 -0.89 8.45
C TRP A 21 6.09 -0.70 9.95
N LEU A 22 6.32 -1.75 10.75
CA LEU A 22 6.08 -1.74 12.19
C LEU A 22 7.14 -0.93 12.96
N THR A 23 8.28 -0.63 12.34
CA THR A 23 9.37 0.11 13.02
C THR A 23 8.91 1.55 13.36
N PRO A 24 8.86 1.92 14.65
CA PRO A 24 8.49 3.27 15.04
C PRO A 24 9.63 4.25 14.74
N HIS A 25 9.27 5.48 14.35
CA HIS A 25 10.27 6.53 14.14
C HIS A 25 10.75 7.12 15.47
N ASN A 26 9.84 7.29 16.42
CA ASN A 26 10.13 7.79 17.75
C ASN A 26 10.04 6.62 18.73
N LEU A 27 11.18 6.24 19.30
CA LEU A 27 11.20 5.26 20.38
C LEU A 27 10.91 6.00 21.70
N PRO A 28 10.05 5.44 22.59
CA PRO A 28 9.86 5.98 23.93
C PRO A 28 11.12 5.68 24.76
N LEU A 29 12.09 6.57 24.70
CA LEU A 29 13.39 6.43 25.35
C LEU A 29 13.42 7.18 26.68
N THR A 30 14.05 6.59 27.69
CA THR A 30 14.36 7.26 28.94
C THR A 30 15.53 8.25 28.76
N GLY A 31 15.61 9.26 29.63
CA GLY A 31 16.69 10.26 29.56
C GLY A 31 18.11 9.66 29.64
N ARG A 32 18.27 8.48 30.26
CA ARG A 32 19.54 7.72 30.27
C ARG A 32 19.86 7.13 28.89
N GLU A 33 18.89 6.50 28.24
CA GLU A 33 19.06 5.90 26.90
C GLU A 33 19.32 6.98 25.83
N VAL A 34 18.71 8.16 25.97
CA VAL A 34 19.02 9.32 25.12
C VAL A 34 20.46 9.81 25.34
N GLY A 35 20.95 9.79 26.59
CA GLY A 35 22.35 10.07 26.91
C GLY A 35 23.32 9.06 26.30
N GLU A 36 22.96 7.77 26.31
CA GLU A 36 23.74 6.69 25.68
C GLU A 36 23.69 6.74 24.14
N MET A 37 22.66 7.37 23.55
CA MET A 37 22.54 7.62 22.11
C MET A 37 23.07 8.99 21.66
N ALA A 38 24.09 9.49 22.37
CA ALA A 38 24.78 10.76 22.08
C ALA A 38 23.82 11.97 22.00
N GLY A 39 22.73 11.95 22.77
CA GLY A 39 21.74 13.04 22.81
C GLY A 39 20.74 13.02 21.65
N SER A 40 20.75 12.00 20.79
CA SER A 40 19.77 11.87 19.71
C SER A 40 18.52 11.12 20.18
N GLN A 41 17.33 11.63 19.85
CA GLN A 41 16.05 10.99 20.15
C GLN A 41 15.75 9.78 19.23
N TYR A 42 16.72 9.40 18.39
CA TYR A 42 16.54 8.47 17.28
C TYR A 42 17.67 7.44 17.23
N HIS A 43 17.31 6.16 17.05
CA HIS A 43 18.31 5.12 16.85
C HIS A 43 19.07 5.33 15.52
N PRO A 44 20.42 5.23 15.47
CA PRO A 44 21.22 5.61 14.29
C PRO A 44 20.79 4.96 12.97
N VAL A 45 20.36 3.70 13.02
CA VAL A 45 19.93 2.91 11.86
C VAL A 45 18.40 2.84 11.71
N LEU A 46 17.65 2.58 12.78
CA LEU A 46 16.20 2.37 12.72
C LEU A 46 15.42 3.65 12.42
N LYS A 47 16.02 4.82 12.65
CA LYS A 47 15.41 6.11 12.34
C LYS A 47 14.93 6.18 10.90
N PHE A 48 15.69 5.62 9.95
CA PHE A 48 15.34 5.66 8.53
C PHE A 48 14.17 4.74 8.18
N LEU A 49 14.03 3.60 8.86
CA LEU A 49 12.93 2.66 8.65
C LEU A 49 11.59 3.20 9.15
N GLY A 50 11.62 4.02 10.20
CA GLY A 50 10.41 4.65 10.75
C GLY A 50 9.85 5.82 9.92
N LEU A 51 10.60 6.34 8.94
CA LEU A 51 10.23 7.49 8.14
C LEU A 51 9.12 7.16 7.11
N MET A 52 8.34 8.18 6.73
CA MET A 52 7.22 8.05 5.79
C MET A 52 7.62 7.46 4.41
N PRO A 53 8.77 7.81 3.79
CA PRO A 53 9.28 7.18 2.57
C PRO A 53 9.42 5.65 2.67
N ALA A 54 10.06 5.15 3.73
CA ALA A 54 10.21 3.71 3.97
C ALA A 54 8.85 3.04 4.12
N LYS A 55 7.97 3.62 4.95
CA LYS A 55 6.62 3.08 5.21
C LYS A 55 5.79 3.01 3.94
N ASN A 56 5.79 4.06 3.13
CA ASN A 56 5.06 4.08 1.86
C ASN A 56 5.61 3.03 0.88
N ALA A 57 6.94 2.93 0.75
CA ALA A 57 7.57 1.95 -0.13
C ALA A 57 7.18 0.51 0.22
N VAL A 58 7.25 0.14 1.51
CA VAL A 58 6.93 -1.24 1.94
C VAL A 58 5.43 -1.54 1.91
N VAL A 59 4.57 -0.56 2.16
CA VAL A 59 3.10 -0.73 2.00
C VAL A 59 2.76 -1.01 0.54
N ASN A 60 3.36 -0.27 -0.39
CA ASN A 60 3.14 -0.50 -1.81
C ASN A 60 3.65 -1.88 -2.24
N LEU A 61 4.79 -2.33 -1.72
CA LEU A 61 5.28 -3.68 -1.94
C LEU A 61 4.32 -4.75 -1.37
N ILE A 62 3.74 -4.53 -0.19
CA ILE A 62 2.72 -5.42 0.40
C ILE A 62 1.50 -5.53 -0.52
N ILE A 63 1.02 -4.40 -1.06
CA ILE A 63 -0.14 -4.41 -1.96
C ILE A 63 0.19 -5.18 -3.24
N LEU A 64 1.34 -4.92 -3.87
CA LEU A 64 1.77 -5.62 -5.08
C LEU A 64 1.98 -7.12 -4.84
N ALA A 65 2.59 -7.50 -3.72
CA ALA A 65 2.81 -8.90 -3.35
C ALA A 65 1.49 -9.63 -3.08
N THR A 66 0.54 -8.97 -2.41
CA THR A 66 -0.80 -9.51 -2.15
C THR A 66 -1.60 -9.67 -3.45
N PHE A 67 -1.54 -8.66 -4.32
CA PHE A 67 -2.16 -8.71 -5.64
C PHE A 67 -1.56 -9.83 -6.52
N PHE A 68 -0.23 -9.98 -6.51
CA PHE A 68 0.43 -11.07 -7.22
C PHE A 68 0.02 -12.44 -6.66
N SER A 69 -0.08 -12.59 -5.34
CA SER A 69 -0.62 -13.80 -4.69
C SER A 69 -2.04 -14.13 -5.18
N PHE A 70 -2.91 -13.11 -5.26
CA PHE A 70 -4.26 -13.26 -5.80
C PHE A 70 -4.27 -13.73 -7.26
N LEU A 71 -3.40 -13.18 -8.12
CA LEU A 71 -3.28 -13.63 -9.52
C LEU A 71 -2.83 -15.09 -9.60
N LEU A 72 -1.84 -15.49 -8.80
CA LEU A 72 -1.38 -16.88 -8.76
C LEU A 72 -2.47 -17.84 -8.28
N TYR A 73 -3.26 -17.42 -7.29
CA TYR A 73 -4.39 -18.19 -6.79
C TYR A 73 -5.46 -18.40 -7.88
N ARG A 74 -5.86 -17.32 -8.59
CA ARG A 74 -6.83 -17.40 -9.69
C ARG A 74 -6.35 -18.32 -10.82
N ARG A 75 -5.07 -18.20 -11.19
CA ARG A 75 -4.43 -19.04 -12.20
C ARG A 75 -4.22 -20.48 -11.75
N GLY A 76 -4.20 -20.74 -10.45
CA GLY A 76 -3.95 -22.05 -9.86
C GLY A 76 -4.93 -23.12 -10.33
N ASN A 77 -6.15 -22.73 -10.67
CA ASN A 77 -7.21 -23.62 -11.13
C ASN A 77 -7.40 -23.63 -12.66
N MET A 78 -6.58 -22.92 -13.43
CA MET A 78 -6.75 -22.75 -14.88
C MET A 78 -5.62 -23.45 -15.65
N ALA A 79 -5.95 -24.15 -16.74
CA ALA A 79 -5.00 -24.93 -17.54
C ALA A 79 -3.97 -24.05 -18.27
N ASP A 80 -4.39 -23.39 -19.34
CA ASP A 80 -3.55 -22.56 -20.18
C ASP A 80 -4.21 -21.22 -20.51
N ALA A 81 -3.35 -20.25 -20.82
CA ALA A 81 -3.77 -18.92 -21.24
C ALA A 81 -4.40 -19.01 -22.63
N VAL A 82 -5.55 -18.38 -22.80
CA VAL A 82 -6.27 -18.32 -24.08
C VAL A 82 -5.77 -17.09 -24.85
N SER A 83 -5.59 -17.24 -26.17
CA SER A 83 -5.26 -16.10 -27.05
C SER A 83 -6.32 -15.00 -26.91
N ILE A 84 -5.88 -13.78 -26.65
CA ILE A 84 -6.74 -12.59 -26.56
C ILE A 84 -7.25 -12.23 -27.95
N ARG A 85 -6.46 -12.52 -29.00
CA ARG A 85 -6.88 -12.29 -30.38
C ARG A 85 -8.09 -13.14 -30.79
N ALA A 86 -8.18 -14.37 -30.28
CA ALA A 86 -9.25 -15.32 -30.58
C ALA A 86 -10.57 -15.03 -29.84
N GLN A 87 -10.58 -14.11 -28.86
CA GLN A 87 -11.76 -13.82 -28.02
C GLN A 87 -12.68 -12.72 -28.58
N GLY A 88 -12.45 -12.27 -29.82
CA GLY A 88 -13.26 -11.28 -30.52
C GLY A 88 -12.88 -9.83 -30.20
N LYS A 89 -13.57 -8.88 -30.86
CA LYS A 89 -13.27 -7.43 -30.76
C LYS A 89 -13.56 -6.86 -29.37
N GLY A 90 -14.56 -7.40 -28.66
CA GLY A 90 -14.95 -6.92 -27.32
C GLY A 90 -13.82 -6.98 -26.29
N ALA A 91 -13.07 -8.08 -26.23
CA ALA A 91 -11.94 -8.21 -25.31
C ALA A 91 -10.84 -7.16 -25.58
N ARG A 92 -10.54 -6.89 -26.85
CA ARG A 92 -9.53 -5.89 -27.24
C ARG A 92 -9.98 -4.47 -26.86
N VAL A 93 -11.24 -4.13 -27.16
CA VAL A 93 -11.81 -2.82 -26.83
C VAL A 93 -11.82 -2.59 -25.33
N THR A 94 -12.21 -3.57 -24.53
CA THR A 94 -12.23 -3.43 -23.06
C THR A 94 -10.82 -3.25 -22.49
N ILE A 95 -9.82 -4.01 -22.94
CA ILE A 95 -8.43 -3.86 -22.47
C ILE A 95 -7.90 -2.46 -22.81
N ILE A 96 -8.18 -1.96 -24.01
CA ILE A 96 -7.73 -0.63 -24.45
C ILE A 96 -8.43 0.47 -23.66
N ILE A 97 -9.76 0.43 -23.52
CA ILE A 97 -10.52 1.49 -22.84
C ILE A 97 -10.14 1.55 -21.36
N ILE A 98 -10.22 0.43 -20.63
CA ILE A 98 -9.93 0.43 -19.19
C ILE A 98 -8.45 0.72 -18.95
N GLY A 99 -7.56 0.18 -19.80
CA GLY A 99 -6.14 0.47 -19.73
C GLY A 99 -5.81 1.94 -20.01
N ALA A 100 -6.46 2.55 -21.00
CA ALA A 100 -6.29 3.97 -21.31
C ALA A 100 -6.82 4.88 -20.20
N ILE A 101 -7.93 4.51 -19.54
CA ILE A 101 -8.43 5.25 -18.37
C ILE A 101 -7.42 5.17 -17.21
N ALA A 102 -6.91 3.97 -16.90
CA ALA A 102 -5.94 3.76 -15.84
C ALA A 102 -4.63 4.53 -16.10
N ILE A 103 -4.08 4.44 -17.32
CA ILE A 103 -2.89 5.19 -17.75
C ILE A 103 -3.20 6.69 -17.80
N GLY A 104 -4.42 7.09 -18.19
CA GLY A 104 -4.87 8.48 -18.23
C GLY A 104 -4.84 9.15 -16.86
N LEU A 105 -5.19 8.43 -15.79
CA LEU A 105 -5.08 8.93 -14.42
C LEU A 105 -3.62 9.23 -14.04
N VAL A 106 -2.70 8.35 -14.43
CA VAL A 106 -1.26 8.54 -14.20
C VAL A 106 -0.72 9.69 -15.06
N ALA A 107 -1.14 9.76 -16.33
CA ALA A 107 -0.73 10.80 -17.27
C ALA A 107 -1.21 12.18 -16.86
N GLN A 108 -2.45 12.31 -16.36
CA GLN A 108 -2.97 13.55 -15.81
C GLN A 108 -2.06 14.05 -14.68
N TYR A 109 -1.68 13.17 -13.75
CA TYR A 109 -0.81 13.54 -12.65
C TYR A 109 0.64 13.79 -13.10
N ALA A 110 1.11 13.12 -14.16
CA ALA A 110 2.41 13.40 -14.76
C ALA A 110 2.43 14.83 -15.32
N VAL A 111 1.39 15.25 -16.03
CA VAL A 111 1.27 16.61 -16.59
C VAL A 111 1.20 17.64 -15.46
N THR A 112 0.41 17.41 -14.41
CA THR A 112 0.37 18.35 -13.27
C THR A 112 1.73 18.49 -12.60
N MET A 113 2.50 17.41 -12.43
CA MET A 113 3.85 17.52 -11.87
C MET A 113 4.83 18.24 -12.80
N LEU A 114 4.71 18.09 -14.12
CA LEU A 114 5.60 18.76 -15.07
C LEU A 114 5.28 20.25 -15.26
N GLN A 115 4.02 20.64 -15.03
CA GLN A 115 3.54 22.02 -15.17
C GLN A 115 3.50 22.79 -13.85
N MET A 116 3.69 22.13 -12.70
CA MET A 116 3.66 22.77 -11.39
C MET A 116 4.82 23.76 -11.23
N ASP A 117 4.47 25.01 -10.88
CA ASP A 117 5.45 26.04 -10.56
C ASP A 117 6.02 25.78 -9.15
N PRO A 118 7.36 25.74 -8.97
CA PRO A 118 7.98 25.61 -7.65
C PRO A 118 7.49 26.64 -6.61
N GLY A 119 7.02 27.80 -7.07
CA GLY A 119 6.46 28.85 -6.21
C GLY A 119 5.15 28.46 -5.50
N GLU A 120 4.35 27.54 -6.06
CA GLU A 120 3.09 27.09 -5.41
C GLU A 120 3.33 26.24 -4.15
N LEU A 121 4.57 25.78 -3.95
CA LEU A 121 4.99 24.91 -2.84
C LEU A 121 5.99 25.61 -1.90
N ASP A 122 6.14 26.94 -2.00
CA ASP A 122 7.13 27.74 -1.26
C ASP A 122 8.58 27.21 -1.42
N LEU A 123 8.92 26.66 -2.60
CA LEU A 123 10.25 26.11 -2.88
C LEU A 123 11.11 27.09 -3.68
N PRO A 124 12.41 27.20 -3.35
CA PRO A 124 13.37 27.89 -4.21
C PRO A 124 13.36 27.29 -5.64
N PRO A 125 13.54 28.11 -6.69
CA PRO A 125 13.46 27.67 -8.08
C PRO A 125 14.44 26.54 -8.42
N ASP A 126 15.56 26.43 -7.68
CA ASP A 126 16.58 25.39 -7.84
C ASP A 126 16.09 23.98 -7.48
N ARG A 127 14.93 23.85 -6.82
CA ARG A 127 14.36 22.55 -6.40
C ARG A 127 13.27 22.03 -7.36
N ALA A 128 13.02 22.73 -8.47
CA ALA A 128 12.09 22.30 -9.52
C ALA A 128 12.42 20.93 -10.12
N GLU A 129 13.71 20.59 -10.16
CA GLU A 129 14.20 19.30 -10.65
C GLU A 129 13.58 18.14 -9.87
N TYR A 130 13.30 18.33 -8.58
CA TYR A 130 12.77 17.25 -7.76
C TYR A 130 11.35 16.85 -8.18
N ILE A 131 10.55 17.83 -8.58
CA ILE A 131 9.16 17.65 -9.04
C ILE A 131 9.16 17.08 -10.47
N ARG A 132 10.01 17.61 -11.35
CA ARG A 132 10.13 17.14 -12.75
C ARG A 132 10.56 15.68 -12.83
N THR A 133 11.47 15.24 -11.97
CA THR A 133 11.92 13.84 -11.91
C THR A 133 10.75 12.88 -11.63
N ILE A 134 9.81 13.26 -10.76
CA ILE A 134 8.59 12.48 -10.50
C ILE A 134 7.70 12.46 -11.74
N GLY A 135 7.55 13.60 -12.43
CA GLY A 135 6.82 13.71 -13.68
C GLY A 135 7.37 12.79 -14.78
N TYR A 136 8.70 12.77 -14.99
CA TYR A 136 9.34 11.88 -15.95
C TYR A 136 9.16 10.40 -15.61
N LEU A 137 9.22 10.05 -14.33
CA LEU A 137 8.96 8.68 -13.88
C LEU A 137 7.51 8.25 -14.17
N LEU A 138 6.54 9.15 -13.97
CA LEU A 138 5.14 8.88 -14.28
C LEU A 138 4.91 8.73 -15.80
N LEU A 139 5.57 9.54 -16.63
CA LEU A 139 5.52 9.37 -18.09
C LEU A 139 6.15 8.04 -18.53
N PHE A 140 7.25 7.64 -17.91
CA PHE A 140 7.87 6.34 -18.15
C PHE A 140 6.91 5.20 -17.79
N GLU A 141 6.23 5.28 -16.65
CA GLU A 141 5.20 4.30 -16.25
C GLU A 141 4.07 4.21 -17.30
N CYS A 142 3.58 5.35 -17.79
CA CYS A 142 2.57 5.39 -18.85
C CYS A 142 3.04 4.70 -20.13
N ALA A 143 4.28 4.96 -20.55
CA ALA A 143 4.87 4.32 -21.73
C ALA A 143 4.94 2.79 -21.56
N VAL A 144 5.38 2.31 -20.38
CA VAL A 144 5.42 0.87 -20.08
C VAL A 144 4.01 0.28 -20.03
N GLY A 145 3.03 1.00 -19.48
CA GLY A 145 1.61 0.59 -19.48
C GLY A 145 1.07 0.39 -20.91
N VAL A 146 1.38 1.31 -21.82
CA VAL A 146 1.02 1.18 -23.25
C VAL A 146 1.71 -0.04 -23.87
N VAL A 147 3.01 -0.24 -23.61
CA VAL A 147 3.74 -1.43 -24.09
C VAL A 147 3.12 -2.72 -23.54
N ALA A 148 2.70 -2.75 -22.27
CA ALA A 148 2.06 -3.90 -21.66
C ALA A 148 0.71 -4.23 -22.32
N ILE A 149 -0.09 -3.21 -22.66
CA ILE A 149 -1.34 -3.37 -23.42
C ILE A 149 -1.04 -3.91 -24.82
N ILE A 150 -0.05 -3.34 -25.53
CA ILE A 150 0.34 -3.82 -26.85
C ILE A 150 0.78 -5.29 -26.78
N LEU A 151 1.65 -5.66 -25.83
CA LEU A 151 2.08 -7.03 -25.62
C LEU A 151 0.91 -7.97 -25.32
N ALA A 152 -0.09 -7.52 -24.57
CA ALA A 152 -1.32 -8.29 -24.36
C ALA A 152 -2.11 -8.51 -25.65
N LEU A 153 -2.23 -7.49 -26.51
CA LEU A 153 -2.89 -7.61 -27.82
C LEU A 153 -2.10 -8.45 -28.84
N LEU A 154 -0.79 -8.61 -28.63
CA LEU A 154 0.10 -9.49 -29.39
C LEU A 154 0.14 -10.94 -28.84
N ASP A 155 -0.82 -11.33 -28.01
CA ASP A 155 -0.92 -12.65 -27.33
C ASP A 155 0.25 -12.97 -26.37
N LYS A 156 1.09 -11.97 -26.06
CA LYS A 156 2.15 -12.05 -25.04
C LYS A 156 1.69 -11.46 -23.70
N GLY A 157 0.42 -11.68 -23.32
CA GLY A 157 -0.21 -11.09 -22.14
C GLY A 157 0.51 -11.37 -20.82
N LYS A 158 1.07 -12.57 -20.64
CA LYS A 158 1.87 -12.89 -19.44
C LYS A 158 3.13 -12.03 -19.33
N LEU A 159 3.81 -11.77 -20.46
CA LEU A 159 4.99 -10.92 -20.50
C LEU A 159 4.63 -9.45 -20.26
N GLY A 160 3.52 -8.97 -20.86
CA GLY A 160 3.03 -7.61 -20.61
C GLY A 160 2.71 -7.36 -19.13
N GLN A 161 2.04 -8.30 -18.47
CA GLN A 161 1.75 -8.20 -17.03
C GLN A 161 3.01 -8.26 -16.17
N ALA A 162 3.94 -9.17 -16.48
CA ALA A 162 5.18 -9.31 -15.73
C ALA A 162 6.05 -8.05 -15.87
N LEU A 163 6.13 -7.50 -17.08
CA LEU A 163 6.83 -6.24 -17.35
C LEU A 163 6.25 -5.10 -16.53
N TYR A 164 4.92 -4.91 -16.61
CA TYR A 164 4.28 -3.78 -15.94
C TYR A 164 4.39 -3.92 -14.42
N LEU A 165 4.08 -5.09 -13.84
CA LEU A 165 4.26 -5.34 -12.40
C LEU A 165 5.70 -5.14 -11.93
N ALA A 166 6.70 -5.60 -12.68
CA ALA A 166 8.10 -5.46 -12.30
C ALA A 166 8.55 -4.00 -12.32
N VAL A 167 8.15 -3.26 -13.35
CA VAL A 167 8.46 -1.83 -13.48
C VAL A 167 7.76 -1.02 -12.39
N THR A 168 6.46 -1.24 -12.16
CA THR A 168 5.74 -0.56 -11.08
C THR A 168 6.34 -0.90 -9.71
N ALA A 169 6.69 -2.17 -9.46
CA ALA A 169 7.34 -2.57 -8.21
C ALA A 169 8.67 -1.85 -8.00
N PHE A 170 9.49 -1.75 -9.04
CA PHE A 170 10.75 -1.01 -9.01
C PHE A 170 10.52 0.49 -8.79
N ASN A 171 9.66 1.13 -9.59
CA ASN A 171 9.37 2.55 -9.53
C ASN A 171 8.84 2.97 -8.16
N VAL A 172 7.86 2.22 -7.64
CA VAL A 172 7.17 2.59 -6.41
C VAL A 172 7.97 2.20 -5.15
N THR A 173 8.62 1.04 -5.15
CA THR A 173 9.30 0.52 -3.94
C THR A 173 10.75 0.99 -3.84
N ILE A 174 11.49 0.95 -4.96
CA ILE A 174 12.93 1.21 -4.96
C ILE A 174 13.18 2.67 -5.32
N PHE A 175 12.76 3.11 -6.51
CA PHE A 175 13.07 4.46 -6.98
C PHE A 175 12.40 5.53 -6.11
N LEU A 176 11.07 5.56 -6.04
CA LEU A 176 10.33 6.53 -5.21
C LEU A 176 10.53 6.29 -3.71
N GLY A 177 10.85 5.05 -3.31
CA GLY A 177 11.19 4.73 -1.92
C GLY A 177 12.49 5.42 -1.47
N VAL A 178 13.57 5.27 -2.25
CA VAL A 178 14.86 5.94 -1.99
C VAL A 178 14.74 7.44 -2.22
N TYR A 179 14.12 7.85 -3.31
CA TYR A 179 13.93 9.24 -3.67
C TYR A 179 13.08 10.01 -2.65
N GLY A 180 12.13 9.33 -2.00
CA GLY A 180 11.35 9.92 -0.91
C GLY A 180 12.22 10.39 0.27
N PHE A 181 13.36 9.75 0.55
CA PHE A 181 14.31 10.25 1.55
C PHE A 181 15.02 11.52 1.12
N VAL A 182 15.43 11.60 -0.15
CA VAL A 182 16.05 12.79 -0.73
C VAL A 182 15.06 13.96 -0.74
N VAL A 183 13.82 13.71 -1.15
CA VAL A 183 12.74 14.71 -1.16
C VAL A 183 12.37 15.14 0.26
N MET A 184 12.38 14.23 1.23
CA MET A 184 12.12 14.60 2.62
C MET A 184 13.15 15.61 3.16
N GLU A 185 14.44 15.37 2.89
CA GLU A 185 15.52 16.24 3.36
C GLU A 185 15.56 17.58 2.60
N LYS A 186 15.37 17.54 1.27
CA LYS A 186 15.59 18.69 0.40
C LYS A 186 14.31 19.41 -0.01
N ALA A 187 13.14 18.81 0.05
CA ALA A 187 11.89 19.38 -0.44
C ALA A 187 10.65 18.77 0.26
N SER A 188 10.60 18.87 1.59
CA SER A 188 9.55 18.26 2.42
C SER A 188 8.10 18.46 1.91
N PRO A 189 7.67 19.63 1.39
CA PRO A 189 6.32 19.79 0.83
C PRO A 189 5.99 18.85 -0.35
N VAL A 190 6.99 18.42 -1.12
CA VAL A 190 6.84 17.52 -2.28
C VAL A 190 6.64 16.06 -1.86
N LEU A 191 6.92 15.71 -0.60
CA LEU A 191 6.78 14.34 -0.11
C LEU A 191 5.35 13.79 -0.24
N ARG A 192 4.33 14.65 -0.09
CA ARG A 192 2.94 14.29 -0.34
C ARG A 192 2.73 13.88 -1.80
N ASN A 193 3.34 14.61 -2.74
CA ASN A 193 3.20 14.37 -4.16
C ASN A 193 3.91 13.06 -4.58
N VAL A 194 5.03 12.73 -3.94
CA VAL A 194 5.68 11.41 -4.08
C VAL A 194 4.71 10.28 -3.68
N ALA A 195 4.03 10.41 -2.56
CA ALA A 195 3.07 9.40 -2.09
C ALA A 195 1.87 9.24 -3.04
N VAL A 196 1.35 10.35 -3.59
CA VAL A 196 0.27 10.32 -4.59
C VAL A 196 0.75 9.67 -5.89
N ALA A 197 1.96 9.99 -6.35
CA ALA A 197 2.56 9.36 -7.52
C ALA A 197 2.70 7.84 -7.34
N GLN A 198 3.22 7.40 -6.20
CA GLN A 198 3.33 5.98 -5.85
C GLN A 198 1.98 5.27 -5.91
N PHE A 199 0.93 5.87 -5.32
CA PHE A 199 -0.41 5.29 -5.30
C PHE A 199 -1.05 5.21 -6.69
N LEU A 200 -0.94 6.26 -7.51
CA LEU A 200 -1.52 6.27 -8.85
C LEU A 200 -0.87 5.23 -9.78
N GLN A 201 0.46 5.11 -9.74
CA GLN A 201 1.18 4.06 -10.48
C GLN A 201 0.69 2.67 -10.06
N LEU A 202 0.53 2.46 -8.76
CA LEU A 202 0.06 1.19 -8.21
C LEU A 202 -1.36 0.86 -8.65
N ILE A 203 -2.32 1.78 -8.51
CA ILE A 203 -3.71 1.57 -8.93
C ILE A 203 -3.80 1.30 -10.44
N SER A 204 -3.05 2.06 -11.25
CA SER A 204 -2.99 1.83 -12.69
C SER A 204 -2.49 0.42 -13.02
N CYS A 205 -1.40 -0.01 -12.38
CA CYS A 205 -0.87 -1.37 -12.52
C CYS A 205 -1.89 -2.45 -12.15
N LEU A 206 -2.52 -2.32 -10.98
CA LEU A 206 -3.52 -3.28 -10.50
C LEU A 206 -4.68 -3.42 -11.48
N VAL A 207 -5.20 -2.29 -11.98
CA VAL A 207 -6.32 -2.28 -12.94
C VAL A 207 -5.91 -2.91 -14.27
N VAL A 208 -4.83 -2.44 -14.90
CA VAL A 208 -4.38 -2.93 -16.21
C VAL A 208 -4.09 -4.43 -16.16
N VAL A 209 -3.34 -4.89 -15.14
CA VAL A 209 -2.99 -6.30 -15.01
C VAL A 209 -4.20 -7.16 -14.71
N SER A 210 -5.12 -6.68 -13.87
CA SER A 210 -6.38 -7.39 -13.58
C SER A 210 -7.21 -7.60 -14.83
N VAL A 211 -7.37 -6.57 -15.65
CA VAL A 211 -8.14 -6.62 -16.89
C VAL A 211 -7.49 -7.59 -17.89
N ILE A 212 -6.17 -7.49 -18.10
CA ILE A 212 -5.45 -8.43 -18.96
C ILE A 212 -5.62 -9.87 -18.44
N ASP A 213 -5.55 -10.09 -17.13
CA ASP A 213 -5.61 -11.44 -16.55
C ASP A 213 -7.02 -12.04 -16.65
N VAL A 214 -8.07 -11.24 -16.46
CA VAL A 214 -9.45 -11.69 -16.65
C VAL A 214 -9.65 -12.18 -18.08
N PHE A 215 -9.21 -11.43 -19.09
CA PHE A 215 -9.37 -11.86 -20.48
C PHE A 215 -8.42 -13.00 -20.86
N LEU A 216 -7.22 -13.07 -20.30
CA LEU A 216 -6.29 -14.16 -20.58
C LEU A 216 -6.85 -15.53 -20.15
N PHE A 217 -7.70 -15.56 -19.12
CA PHE A 217 -8.24 -16.79 -18.57
C PHE A 217 -9.77 -16.94 -18.62
N LYS A 218 -10.50 -16.00 -19.25
CA LYS A 218 -11.98 -16.01 -19.32
C LYS A 218 -12.58 -17.31 -19.84
N ARG A 219 -11.89 -17.99 -20.75
CA ARG A 219 -12.31 -19.26 -21.37
C ARG A 219 -11.34 -20.41 -21.08
N ALA A 220 -10.45 -20.25 -20.09
CA ALA A 220 -9.51 -21.30 -19.76
C ALA A 220 -10.24 -22.47 -19.11
N LYS A 221 -9.85 -23.70 -19.46
CA LYS A 221 -10.41 -24.92 -18.87
C LYS A 221 -10.07 -24.95 -17.37
N SER A 222 -11.09 -25.08 -16.53
CA SER A 222 -10.91 -25.30 -15.08
C SER A 222 -10.36 -26.70 -14.86
N LEU A 223 -9.25 -26.82 -14.14
CA LEU A 223 -8.58 -28.09 -13.85
C LEU A 223 -9.26 -28.88 -12.72
N GLY A 224 -10.15 -28.25 -11.94
CA GLY A 224 -10.95 -28.90 -10.90
C GLY A 224 -11.96 -27.96 -10.24
N GLU A 225 -12.67 -28.48 -9.23
CA GLU A 225 -13.58 -27.69 -8.39
C GLU A 225 -12.79 -26.84 -7.39
N MET A 226 -13.12 -25.56 -7.33
CA MET A 226 -12.48 -24.62 -6.41
C MET A 226 -12.99 -24.86 -4.99
N GLN A 227 -12.23 -25.58 -4.18
CA GLN A 227 -12.58 -25.81 -2.77
C GLN A 227 -12.32 -24.55 -1.95
N TRP A 228 -13.32 -23.67 -1.89
CA TRP A 228 -13.35 -22.53 -0.98
C TRP A 228 -13.49 -23.00 0.47
N GLY A 229 -12.90 -22.26 1.42
CA GLY A 229 -13.14 -22.48 2.85
C GLY A 229 -12.25 -23.52 3.55
N LYS A 230 -11.41 -24.29 2.86
CA LYS A 230 -10.39 -25.14 3.52
C LYS A 230 -9.18 -24.32 3.96
N MET A 231 -9.36 -23.50 4.99
CA MET A 231 -8.27 -22.81 5.69
C MET A 231 -7.79 -23.62 6.89
N THR A 232 -6.48 -23.63 7.11
CA THR A 232 -5.93 -24.23 8.33
C THR A 232 -6.31 -23.40 9.54
N VAL A 233 -6.59 -24.07 10.67
CA VAL A 233 -6.91 -23.41 11.95
C VAL A 233 -5.82 -22.41 12.35
N ARG A 234 -4.55 -22.73 12.09
CA ARG A 234 -3.41 -21.83 12.34
C ARG A 234 -3.53 -20.51 11.57
N SER A 235 -4.00 -20.54 10.32
CA SER A 235 -4.20 -19.34 9.51
C SER A 235 -5.32 -18.45 10.05
N GLN A 236 -6.37 -19.04 10.63
CA GLN A 236 -7.49 -18.30 11.21
C GLN A 236 -7.02 -17.53 12.46
N TYR A 237 -6.28 -18.18 13.35
CA TYR A 237 -5.68 -17.51 14.51
C TYR A 237 -4.72 -16.39 14.10
N ALA A 238 -3.91 -16.61 13.06
CA ALA A 238 -3.00 -15.58 12.55
C ALA A 238 -3.75 -14.35 12.00
N LEU A 239 -4.85 -14.54 11.26
CA LEU A 239 -5.67 -13.43 10.73
C LEU A 239 -6.37 -12.65 11.84
N LEU A 240 -6.89 -13.34 12.85
CA LEU A 240 -7.46 -12.68 14.03
C LEU A 240 -6.39 -11.89 14.77
N LEU A 241 -5.26 -12.50 15.10
CA LEU A 241 -4.15 -11.80 15.78
C LEU A 241 -3.69 -10.57 14.99
N LEU A 242 -3.52 -10.69 13.68
CA LEU A 242 -3.13 -9.59 12.80
C LEU A 242 -4.14 -8.44 12.86
N THR A 243 -5.43 -8.76 12.92
CA THR A 243 -6.51 -7.76 13.04
C THR A 243 -6.38 -6.96 14.33
N PHE A 244 -6.14 -7.63 15.46
CA PHE A 244 -5.92 -6.96 16.75
C PHE A 244 -4.67 -6.07 16.70
N VAL A 245 -3.54 -6.60 16.23
CA VAL A 245 -2.27 -5.87 16.18
C VAL A 245 -2.36 -4.64 15.27
N ILE A 246 -2.93 -4.77 14.07
CA ILE A 246 -3.06 -3.65 13.12
C ILE A 246 -3.98 -2.57 13.70
N THR A 247 -5.13 -2.95 14.26
CA THR A 247 -6.09 -1.98 14.82
C THR A 247 -5.47 -1.20 15.98
N MET A 248 -4.78 -1.90 16.89
CA MET A 248 -4.05 -1.27 17.99
C MET A 248 -2.95 -0.31 17.48
N ASN A 249 -2.15 -0.75 16.50
CA ASN A 249 -1.05 0.05 15.95
C ASN A 249 -1.54 1.31 15.23
N MET A 250 -2.63 1.21 14.47
CA MET A 250 -3.24 2.37 13.79
C MET A 250 -3.85 3.37 14.79
N GLY A 251 -4.50 2.88 15.85
CA GLY A 251 -5.01 3.72 16.92
C GLY A 251 -3.88 4.50 17.62
N LEU A 252 -2.77 3.84 17.92
CA LEU A 252 -1.64 4.46 18.60
C LEU A 252 -0.92 5.51 17.73
N MET A 253 -0.72 5.23 16.43
CA MET A 253 -0.17 6.22 15.50
C MET A 253 -1.10 7.43 15.31
N GLY A 254 -2.42 7.21 15.33
CA GLY A 254 -3.41 8.29 15.32
C GLY A 254 -3.24 9.23 16.51
N PHE A 255 -3.02 8.67 17.71
CA PHE A 255 -2.71 9.45 18.90
C PHE A 255 -1.43 10.27 18.74
N ILE A 256 -0.30 9.67 18.32
CA ILE A 256 0.97 10.39 18.18
C ILE A 256 0.80 11.63 17.29
N ARG A 257 0.03 11.52 16.20
CA ARG A 257 -0.26 12.65 15.31
C ARG A 257 -1.13 13.72 15.99
N SER A 258 -2.13 13.32 16.78
CA SER A 258 -2.99 14.26 17.49
C SER A 258 -2.26 14.92 18.68
N GLY A 259 -1.41 14.17 19.38
CA GLY A 259 -0.63 14.63 20.53
C GLY A 259 0.43 15.68 20.15
N LEU A 260 0.92 15.67 18.91
CA LEU A 260 1.79 16.74 18.39
C LEU A 260 1.09 18.11 18.30
N ARG A 261 -0.25 18.16 18.39
CA ARG A 261 -0.98 19.43 18.47
C ARG A 261 -0.90 20.04 19.87
N GLY A 262 -0.38 19.32 20.87
CA GLY A 262 -0.23 19.80 22.25
C GLY A 262 -1.53 20.42 22.78
N ASP A 263 -1.40 21.61 23.33
CA ASP A 263 -2.50 22.35 23.97
C ASP A 263 -3.33 23.17 22.96
N TRP A 264 -3.30 22.83 21.67
CA TRP A 264 -3.98 23.62 20.63
C TRP A 264 -5.27 22.95 20.16
N HIS A 265 -6.39 23.65 20.27
CA HIS A 265 -7.65 23.25 19.62
C HIS A 265 -7.57 23.47 18.11
N ILE A 266 -7.06 24.64 17.71
CA ILE A 266 -6.72 24.96 16.31
C ILE A 266 -5.25 25.35 16.30
N PHE A 267 -4.43 24.52 15.66
CA PHE A 267 -2.98 24.69 15.63
C PHE A 267 -2.60 26.10 15.15
N GLY A 268 -1.89 26.85 16.00
CA GLY A 268 -1.44 28.22 15.71
C GLY A 268 -2.49 29.33 15.82
N VAL A 269 -3.76 29.01 16.10
CA VAL A 269 -4.86 29.99 16.18
C VAL A 269 -5.50 30.03 17.56
N MET A 270 -5.83 28.87 18.13
CA MET A 270 -6.55 28.76 19.40
C MET A 270 -5.83 27.80 20.33
N ARG A 271 -5.11 28.37 21.29
CA ARG A 271 -4.44 27.64 22.38
C ARG A 271 -5.41 27.49 23.55
N ASP A 272 -5.50 26.28 24.08
CA ASP A 272 -6.16 25.97 25.33
C ASP A 272 -5.32 26.51 26.49
N THR A 273 -5.93 27.36 27.32
CA THR A 273 -5.30 27.96 28.51
C THR A 273 -5.90 27.42 29.81
N SER A 274 -6.76 26.40 29.74
CA SER A 274 -7.37 25.80 30.92
C SER A 274 -6.34 25.01 31.76
N GLU A 275 -6.60 24.83 33.05
CA GLU A 275 -5.73 24.01 33.93
C GLU A 275 -5.67 22.53 33.51
N TRP A 276 -6.60 22.10 32.66
CA TRP A 276 -6.72 20.74 32.15
C TRP A 276 -6.07 20.57 30.77
N ALA A 277 -5.42 21.61 30.24
CA ALA A 277 -4.65 21.56 29.01
C ALA A 277 -3.34 20.80 29.26
N TYR A 278 -3.41 19.47 29.18
CA TYR A 278 -2.23 18.62 29.22
C TYR A 278 -2.30 17.55 28.12
N THR A 279 -1.13 17.21 27.57
CA THR A 279 -1.02 16.07 26.67
C THR A 279 -0.92 14.78 27.48
N PRO A 280 -1.86 13.83 27.33
CA PRO A 280 -1.82 12.60 28.12
C PRO A 280 -0.55 11.78 27.85
N SER A 281 -0.09 11.06 28.88
CA SER A 281 1.08 10.18 28.72
C SER A 281 0.78 8.99 27.82
N ASN A 282 1.82 8.45 27.15
CA ASN A 282 1.72 7.27 26.30
C ASN A 282 1.04 6.08 27.00
N PHE A 283 1.21 5.97 28.33
CA PHE A 283 0.59 4.93 29.14
C PHE A 283 -0.94 5.06 29.17
N VAL A 284 -1.45 6.24 29.57
CA VAL A 284 -2.90 6.51 29.66
C VAL A 284 -3.55 6.34 28.29
N MET A 285 -2.86 6.74 27.23
CA MET A 285 -3.35 6.63 25.85
C MET A 285 -3.41 5.20 25.35
N THR A 286 -2.42 4.37 25.69
CA THR A 286 -2.45 2.95 25.35
C THR A 286 -3.64 2.25 26.01
N GLN A 287 -4.00 2.65 27.24
CA GLN A 287 -5.20 2.14 27.91
C GLN A 287 -6.49 2.58 27.21
N GLN A 288 -6.61 3.85 26.84
CA GLN A 288 -7.81 4.36 26.17
C GLN A 288 -8.00 3.78 24.77
N VAL A 289 -6.94 3.79 23.95
CA VAL A 289 -6.97 3.17 22.61
C VAL A 289 -7.21 1.67 22.73
N GLY A 290 -6.53 0.99 23.66
CA GLY A 290 -6.75 -0.43 23.93
C GLY A 290 -8.20 -0.75 24.32
N GLY A 291 -8.79 0.08 25.18
CA GLY A 291 -10.20 -0.03 25.59
C GLY A 291 -11.16 0.13 24.42
N ALA A 292 -10.93 1.14 23.56
CA ALA A 292 -11.75 1.37 22.36
C ALA A 292 -11.64 0.21 21.36
N VAL A 293 -10.42 -0.29 21.13
CA VAL A 293 -10.17 -1.46 20.26
C VAL A 293 -10.85 -2.70 20.82
N LEU A 294 -10.76 -2.93 22.13
CA LEU A 294 -11.39 -4.08 22.78
C LEU A 294 -12.91 -4.02 22.66
N LEU A 295 -13.52 -2.85 22.90
CA LEU A 295 -14.97 -2.64 22.73
C LEU A 295 -15.40 -2.93 21.28
N PHE A 296 -14.65 -2.42 20.30
CA PHE A 296 -14.90 -2.70 18.90
C PHE A 296 -14.81 -4.20 18.57
N MET A 297 -13.78 -4.90 19.08
CA MET A 297 -13.61 -6.33 18.84
C MET A 297 -14.71 -7.17 19.49
N ILE A 298 -15.19 -6.78 20.67
CA ILE A 298 -16.39 -7.37 21.29
C ILE A 298 -17.61 -7.19 20.37
N GLY A 299 -17.79 -5.99 19.81
CA GLY A 299 -18.86 -5.72 18.84
C GLY A 299 -18.76 -6.60 17.59
N CYS A 300 -17.57 -6.77 17.03
CA CYS A 300 -17.35 -7.68 15.90
C CYS A 300 -17.66 -9.14 16.26
N ALA A 301 -17.19 -9.60 17.43
CA ALA A 301 -17.47 -10.96 17.91
C ALA A 301 -18.98 -11.19 18.10
N PHE A 302 -19.69 -10.20 18.65
CA PHE A 302 -21.14 -10.23 18.80
C PHE A 302 -21.86 -10.30 17.45
N MET A 303 -21.42 -9.53 16.45
CA MET A 303 -21.96 -9.59 15.08
C MET A 303 -21.77 -10.96 14.43
N PHE A 304 -20.59 -11.58 14.58
CA PHE A 304 -20.34 -12.93 14.06
C PHE A 304 -21.18 -13.99 14.78
N TRP A 305 -21.37 -13.86 16.09
CA TRP A 305 -22.24 -14.73 16.85
C TRP A 305 -23.70 -14.65 16.38
N LEU A 306 -24.22 -13.43 16.16
CA LEU A 306 -25.57 -13.20 15.64
C LEU A 306 -25.74 -13.79 14.21
N GLY A 307 -24.73 -13.62 13.35
CA GLY A 307 -24.71 -14.24 12.02
C GLY A 307 -24.73 -15.78 12.08
N GLY A 308 -24.03 -16.37 13.04
CA GLY A 308 -24.02 -17.82 13.25
C GLY A 308 -25.37 -18.39 13.70
N ILE A 309 -26.15 -17.63 14.47
CA ILE A 309 -27.52 -18.01 14.86
C ILE A 309 -28.44 -18.07 13.63
N ASN A 310 -28.30 -17.12 12.71
CA ASN A 310 -29.14 -17.07 11.51
C ASN A 310 -28.81 -18.21 10.52
N ALA A 311 -27.52 -18.58 10.41
CA ALA A 311 -27.09 -19.69 9.58
C ALA A 311 -27.66 -21.04 10.06
N LYS A 312 -27.63 -21.31 11.37
CA LYS A 312 -28.24 -22.52 11.96
C LYS A 312 -29.73 -22.64 11.67
N LYS A 313 -30.45 -21.52 11.65
CA LYS A 313 -31.89 -21.47 11.37
C LYS A 313 -32.29 -21.79 9.92
N THR A 314 -31.31 -21.86 9.02
CA THR A 314 -31.53 -22.14 7.58
C THR A 314 -31.16 -23.58 7.21
N GLU A 315 -30.46 -24.30 8.11
CA GLU A 315 -30.10 -25.72 7.95
C GLU A 315 -31.12 -26.68 8.60
N ASP A 316 -31.99 -26.17 9.49
CA ASP A 316 -33.18 -26.85 10.03
C ASP A 316 -34.44 -26.53 9.20
#